data_AF-A0A2V8KF16-F1
#
_entry.id   AF-A0A2V8KF16-F1
#
_cell.length_a   1.000
_cell.length_b   1.000
_cell.length_c   1.000
_cell.angle_alpha   90.00
_cell.angle_beta   90.00
_cell.angle_gamma   90.00
#
_symmetry.space_group_name_H-M   'P 1'
#
loop_
_entity.id
_entity.type
_entity.pdbx_description
1 polymer ?
#
loop_
_entity_poly.entity_id
_entity_poly.type
_entity_poly.pdbx_seq_one_letter_code
_entity_poly.pdbx_strand_id
1 'polypeptide(L)'
;MKGMKWLVLLATAMITGCAQSPPEQQTINDAASALGGRDKILAVKTLILEGGGTNGNLGQDVTPEATSQMFTLTDYKRVVDVAAGRVRVEQTRTPNFTFFQGQQAQKQVFGIDGDVAYNIAADGTAARAPNAVANDRRMEIYHHPLTLVRAALDANAKLSNPRAENGQNLVDITTANNLKFTLAIDSSTKLPTRVVSMTDNTNLGDVAVETTFADYQDVAGLRLPTGLTTKTDKYPTAEIRVAKQSIDGDAGDLAAPAAAASAAPIPGPPPPNVTVQEVAKGIWHLAGQSHHSVVVEFSDHLTLIETPQNDVRALAVIAKARELRPNKPLTHVINSHHHFDHSGGLRAAVSEGLTIITQSAAAPYYKEAMSRPHTIVPDALAKDPKPLKIETVDDEMVLKDDTMTVNLYHISGNPHADTLLMAYFPKERILVEADVFNPGAPVSPYAPNLMENIRKHKLQIDRIVPLHATIAPYGDLLKVVATRTSD
;
A
#
# COMPACT_ATOMS: atom_id res chain seq x y z
N MET A 1 60.54 74.94 -17.02
CA MET A 1 60.28 73.78 -17.90
C MET A 1 59.43 72.76 -17.15
N LYS A 2 58.43 72.23 -17.86
CA LYS A 2 57.22 71.54 -17.37
C LYS A 2 57.51 70.26 -16.57
N GLY A 3 56.89 70.14 -15.39
CA GLY A 3 56.68 68.87 -14.69
C GLY A 3 55.38 68.23 -15.14
N MET A 4 55.46 67.05 -15.75
CA MET A 4 54.34 66.26 -16.26
C MET A 4 53.71 65.47 -15.10
N LYS A 5 52.48 65.79 -14.69
CA LYS A 5 51.70 64.96 -13.78
C LYS A 5 50.73 64.11 -14.61
N TRP A 6 50.95 62.79 -14.61
CA TRP A 6 50.00 61.82 -15.16
C TRP A 6 48.86 61.64 -14.15
N LEU A 7 47.64 61.96 -14.56
CA LEU A 7 46.41 61.54 -13.89
C LEU A 7 45.96 60.23 -14.55
N VAL A 8 46.02 59.11 -13.83
CA VAL A 8 45.41 57.85 -14.25
C VAL A 8 43.98 57.84 -13.70
N LEU A 9 42.99 57.97 -14.59
CA LEU A 9 41.59 57.66 -14.28
C LEU A 9 41.42 56.14 -14.32
N LEU A 10 41.18 55.50 -13.18
CA LEU A 10 40.63 54.14 -13.14
C LEU A 10 39.11 54.24 -13.37
N ALA A 11 38.65 53.81 -14.53
CA ALA A 11 37.24 53.57 -14.79
C ALA A 11 36.88 52.15 -14.35
N THR A 12 36.18 52.00 -13.23
CA THR A 12 35.62 50.73 -12.76
C THR A 12 34.38 50.40 -13.60
N ALA A 13 34.54 49.58 -14.64
CA ALA A 13 33.42 49.00 -15.36
C ALA A 13 32.77 47.91 -14.50
N MET A 14 31.61 48.19 -13.90
CA MET A 14 30.77 47.14 -13.32
C MET A 14 30.12 46.34 -14.45
N ILE A 15 30.67 45.17 -14.75
CA ILE A 15 30.00 44.18 -15.57
C ILE A 15 28.95 43.52 -14.69
N THR A 16 27.71 44.01 -14.73
CA THR A 16 26.55 43.26 -14.25
C THR A 16 26.30 42.10 -15.22
N GLY A 17 27.05 41.01 -15.05
CA GLY A 17 26.74 39.76 -15.72
C GLY A 17 25.39 39.26 -15.20
N CYS A 18 24.39 39.13 -16.07
CA CYS A 18 23.18 38.39 -15.76
C CYS A 18 23.59 36.95 -15.45
N ALA A 19 23.78 36.62 -14.18
CA ALA A 19 24.07 35.26 -13.76
C ALA A 19 22.89 34.37 -14.18
N GLN A 20 23.12 33.47 -15.13
CA GLN A 20 22.11 32.48 -15.51
C GLN A 20 21.80 31.62 -14.30
N SER A 21 20.52 31.35 -14.07
CA SER A 21 20.11 30.43 -13.00
C SER A 21 20.72 29.05 -13.25
N PRO A 22 21.18 28.33 -12.20
CA PRO A 22 21.58 26.94 -12.34
C PRO A 22 20.49 26.10 -13.04
N PRO A 23 20.83 25.06 -13.82
CA PRO A 23 19.84 24.30 -14.60
C PRO A 23 18.66 23.74 -13.79
N GLU A 24 18.93 23.30 -12.57
CA GLU A 24 17.93 22.83 -11.61
C GLU A 24 16.97 23.95 -11.19
N GLN A 25 17.49 25.16 -10.94
CA GLN A 25 16.70 26.33 -10.62
C GLN A 25 15.91 26.82 -11.84
N GLN A 26 16.52 26.76 -13.04
CA GLN A 26 15.84 27.11 -14.28
C GLN A 26 14.63 26.20 -14.53
N THR A 27 14.75 24.90 -14.27
CA THR A 27 13.63 23.95 -14.39
C THR A 27 12.46 24.35 -13.49
N ILE A 28 12.72 24.74 -12.24
CA ILE A 28 11.68 25.23 -11.32
C ILE A 28 11.10 26.58 -11.76
N ASN A 29 11.93 27.49 -12.26
CA ASN A 29 11.48 28.79 -12.76
C ASN A 29 10.59 28.65 -14.01
N ASP A 30 10.94 27.74 -14.92
CA ASP A 30 10.16 27.38 -16.10
C ASP A 30 8.79 26.83 -15.68
N ALA A 31 8.78 25.86 -14.76
CA ALA A 31 7.55 25.27 -14.21
C ALA A 31 6.66 26.33 -13.54
N ALA A 32 7.25 27.17 -12.68
CA ALA A 32 6.53 28.25 -12.00
C ALA A 32 5.93 29.25 -12.99
N SER A 33 6.67 29.61 -14.04
CA SER A 33 6.19 30.53 -15.08
C SER A 33 5.01 29.93 -15.84
N ALA A 34 5.11 28.66 -16.24
CA ALA A 34 4.04 27.95 -16.95
C ALA A 34 2.78 27.73 -16.10
N LEU A 35 2.95 27.54 -14.79
CA LEU A 35 1.84 27.38 -13.85
C LEU A 35 1.12 28.70 -13.52
N GLY A 36 1.65 29.87 -13.87
CA GLY A 36 1.01 31.17 -13.65
C GLY A 36 1.84 32.20 -12.89
N GLY A 37 3.11 31.90 -12.59
CA GLY A 37 4.10 32.80 -12.03
C GLY A 37 4.43 32.57 -10.56
N ARG A 38 5.69 32.83 -10.18
CA ARG A 38 6.25 32.62 -8.83
C ARG A 38 5.40 33.25 -7.73
N ASP A 39 5.05 34.53 -7.87
CA ASP A 39 4.38 35.28 -6.80
C ASP A 39 2.98 34.74 -6.51
N LYS A 40 2.22 34.37 -7.57
CA LYS A 40 0.90 33.75 -7.40
C LYS A 40 1.01 32.40 -6.69
N ILE A 41 1.96 31.56 -7.11
CA ILE A 41 2.19 30.24 -6.51
C ILE A 41 2.55 30.36 -5.02
N LEU A 42 3.44 31.30 -4.67
CA LEU A 42 3.83 31.51 -3.27
C LEU A 42 2.70 32.10 -2.42
N ALA A 43 1.80 32.89 -3.03
CA ALA A 43 0.65 33.48 -2.35
C ALA A 43 -0.45 32.48 -2.01
N VAL A 44 -0.53 31.33 -2.69
CA VAL A 44 -1.54 30.29 -2.42
C VAL A 44 -1.40 29.79 -0.98
N LYS A 45 -2.53 29.80 -0.27
CA LYS A 45 -2.70 29.26 1.08
C LYS A 45 -3.44 27.92 1.02
N THR A 46 -4.56 27.86 0.29
CA THR A 46 -5.37 26.65 0.20
C THR A 46 -5.65 26.23 -1.25
N LEU A 47 -5.69 24.92 -1.45
CA LEU A 47 -6.12 24.27 -2.68
C LEU A 47 -7.25 23.30 -2.36
N ILE A 48 -8.40 23.47 -3.01
CA ILE A 48 -9.55 22.59 -2.89
C ILE A 48 -9.76 21.91 -4.24
N LEU A 49 -9.78 20.58 -4.24
CA LEU A 49 -10.09 19.74 -5.40
C LEU A 49 -11.41 19.01 -5.13
N GLU A 50 -12.37 19.12 -6.06
CA GLU A 50 -13.66 18.43 -6.00
C GLU A 50 -13.86 17.63 -7.30
N GLY A 51 -14.34 16.39 -7.22
CA GLY A 51 -14.53 15.54 -8.39
C GLY A 51 -14.88 14.09 -8.07
N GLY A 52 -14.31 13.18 -8.85
CA GLY A 52 -14.47 11.73 -8.69
C GLY A 52 -13.37 10.98 -9.40
N GLY A 53 -13.53 9.66 -9.56
CA GLY A 53 -12.50 8.85 -10.20
C GLY A 53 -12.48 7.41 -9.72
N THR A 54 -11.29 6.84 -9.55
CA THR A 54 -11.11 5.48 -9.05
C THR A 54 -9.96 5.36 -8.05
N ASN A 55 -10.04 4.37 -7.17
CA ASN A 55 -8.93 3.90 -6.34
C ASN A 55 -8.68 2.41 -6.61
N GLY A 56 -7.42 2.01 -6.76
CA GLY A 56 -7.05 0.60 -6.90
C GLY A 56 -7.02 -0.11 -5.56
N ASN A 57 -7.40 -1.39 -5.56
CA ASN A 57 -7.27 -2.29 -4.43
C ASN A 57 -5.93 -3.06 -4.53
N LEU A 58 -4.82 -2.33 -4.46
CA LEU A 58 -3.48 -2.87 -4.69
C LEU A 58 -3.22 -4.12 -3.85
N GLY A 59 -2.83 -5.21 -4.51
CA GLY A 59 -2.47 -6.46 -3.84
C GLY A 59 -3.65 -7.32 -3.41
N GLN A 60 -4.84 -7.10 -3.97
CA GLN A 60 -6.08 -7.83 -3.65
C GLN A 60 -6.78 -8.39 -4.89
N ASP A 61 -6.15 -8.30 -6.07
CA ASP A 61 -6.76 -8.71 -7.34
C ASP A 61 -6.77 -10.23 -7.54
N VAL A 62 -7.39 -10.71 -8.62
CA VAL A 62 -7.53 -12.14 -8.90
C VAL A 62 -6.18 -12.80 -9.19
N THR A 63 -5.25 -12.06 -9.80
CA THR A 63 -3.86 -12.49 -10.02
C THR A 63 -2.88 -11.43 -9.52
N PRO A 64 -1.61 -11.79 -9.22
CA PRO A 64 -0.62 -10.83 -8.73
C PRO A 64 -0.33 -9.63 -9.66
N GLU A 65 -0.55 -9.79 -10.96
CA GLU A 65 -0.32 -8.76 -11.98
C GLU A 65 -1.57 -7.96 -12.33
N ALA A 66 -2.76 -8.41 -11.93
CA ALA A 66 -4.02 -7.78 -12.30
C ALA A 66 -4.22 -6.44 -11.58
N THR A 67 -4.95 -5.54 -12.25
CA THR A 67 -5.29 -4.19 -11.77
C THR A 67 -6.75 -3.85 -12.06
N SER A 68 -7.60 -4.86 -12.05
CA SER A 68 -9.03 -4.81 -12.35
C SER A 68 -9.88 -4.47 -11.12
N GLN A 69 -9.41 -4.75 -9.91
CA GLN A 69 -10.12 -4.43 -8.68
C GLN A 69 -9.99 -2.95 -8.32
N MET A 70 -10.95 -2.17 -8.80
CA MET A 70 -11.04 -0.74 -8.56
C MET A 70 -12.29 -0.39 -7.76
N PHE A 71 -12.17 0.59 -6.87
CA PHE A 71 -13.29 1.31 -6.30
C PHE A 71 -13.60 2.52 -7.17
N THR A 72 -14.87 2.73 -7.50
CA THR A 72 -15.36 4.00 -8.06
C THR A 72 -15.45 5.03 -6.95
N LEU A 73 -14.88 6.21 -7.18
CA LEU A 73 -14.99 7.35 -6.28
C LEU A 73 -16.10 8.30 -6.72
N THR A 74 -17.05 8.51 -5.83
CA THR A 74 -18.03 9.60 -5.88
C THR A 74 -17.76 10.58 -4.74
N ASP A 75 -18.20 11.83 -4.91
CA ASP A 75 -18.10 12.87 -3.87
C ASP A 75 -16.66 13.08 -3.33
N TYR A 76 -15.65 13.04 -4.22
CA TYR A 76 -14.27 13.28 -3.83
C TYR A 76 -14.06 14.77 -3.57
N LYS A 77 -13.59 15.10 -2.36
CA LYS A 77 -13.12 16.43 -1.96
C LYS A 77 -11.80 16.30 -1.23
N ARG A 78 -10.77 16.95 -1.75
CA ARG A 78 -9.47 17.10 -1.09
C ARG A 78 -9.19 18.58 -0.84
N VAL A 79 -8.97 18.92 0.42
CA VAL A 79 -8.59 20.26 0.86
C VAL A 79 -7.16 20.20 1.36
N VAL A 80 -6.29 21.04 0.80
CA VAL A 80 -4.88 21.18 1.19
C VAL A 80 -4.67 22.60 1.69
N ASP A 81 -4.29 22.76 2.96
CA ASP A 81 -3.67 23.97 3.47
C ASP A 81 -2.15 23.81 3.36
N VAL A 82 -1.60 24.49 2.36
CA VAL A 82 -0.21 24.35 1.95
C VAL A 82 0.73 25.01 2.96
N ALA A 83 0.27 26.06 3.64
CA ALA A 83 1.08 26.79 4.62
C ALA A 83 1.16 26.04 5.95
N ALA A 84 0.05 25.46 6.41
CA ALA A 84 0.00 24.71 7.66
C ALA A 84 0.38 23.22 7.51
N GLY A 85 0.57 22.73 6.28
CA GLY A 85 0.88 21.31 6.04
C GLY A 85 -0.29 20.40 6.44
N ARG A 86 -1.53 20.84 6.18
CA ARG A 86 -2.75 20.12 6.53
C ARG A 86 -3.46 19.62 5.29
N VAL A 87 -3.98 18.41 5.35
CA VAL A 87 -4.85 17.84 4.30
C VAL A 87 -6.04 17.17 4.93
N ARG A 88 -7.19 17.34 4.30
CA ARG A 88 -8.37 16.53 4.57
C ARG A 88 -8.92 16.01 3.24
N VAL A 89 -9.18 14.72 3.20
CA VAL A 89 -9.87 14.04 2.11
C VAL A 89 -11.20 13.52 2.64
N GLU A 90 -12.25 13.85 1.92
CA GLU A 90 -13.57 13.25 2.05
C GLU A 90 -13.89 12.60 0.72
N GLN A 91 -14.27 11.32 0.74
CA GLN A 91 -14.66 10.61 -0.48
C GLN A 91 -15.68 9.53 -0.15
N THR A 92 -16.49 9.19 -1.14
CA THR A 92 -17.31 7.98 -1.13
C THR A 92 -16.71 7.02 -2.14
N ARG A 93 -16.32 5.82 -1.69
CA ARG A 93 -15.79 4.79 -2.57
C ARG A 93 -16.76 3.61 -2.67
N THR A 94 -17.04 3.14 -3.87
CA THR A 94 -17.92 1.98 -4.11
C THR A 94 -17.12 0.90 -4.81
N PRO A 95 -17.06 -0.32 -4.28
CA PRO A 95 -16.39 -1.43 -4.96
C PRO A 95 -16.99 -1.64 -6.35
N ASN A 96 -16.13 -1.69 -7.39
CA ASN A 96 -16.53 -2.04 -8.75
C ASN A 96 -15.81 -3.31 -9.19
N PHE A 97 -15.91 -4.36 -8.36
CA PHE A 97 -15.28 -5.64 -8.62
C PHE A 97 -16.32 -6.58 -9.21
N THR A 98 -15.99 -7.29 -10.28
CA THR A 98 -16.91 -8.12 -11.07
C THR A 98 -17.72 -9.13 -10.26
N PHE A 99 -17.22 -9.56 -9.08
CA PHE A 99 -17.84 -10.60 -8.26
C PHE A 99 -18.10 -10.19 -6.80
N PHE A 100 -17.88 -8.93 -6.45
CA PHE A 100 -18.04 -8.48 -5.06
C PHE A 100 -19.49 -8.17 -4.74
N GLN A 101 -20.03 -8.89 -3.75
CA GLN A 101 -21.40 -8.69 -3.24
C GLN A 101 -21.41 -8.13 -1.81
N GLY A 102 -20.28 -7.64 -1.32
CA GLY A 102 -20.14 -7.14 0.05
C GLY A 102 -20.65 -5.71 0.24
N GLN A 103 -20.10 -5.02 1.24
CA GLN A 103 -20.50 -3.66 1.60
C GLN A 103 -20.39 -2.69 0.42
N GLN A 104 -21.51 -2.01 0.15
CA GLN A 104 -21.61 -0.98 -0.88
C GLN A 104 -20.93 0.33 -0.42
N ALA A 105 -21.14 1.41 -1.19
CA ALA A 105 -20.59 2.75 -0.99
C ALA A 105 -20.13 3.07 0.45
N GLN A 106 -18.83 3.29 0.61
CA GLN A 106 -18.16 3.58 1.88
C GLN A 106 -17.74 5.04 1.90
N LYS A 107 -18.29 5.82 2.82
CA LYS A 107 -17.80 7.17 3.10
C LYS A 107 -16.51 7.09 3.91
N GLN A 108 -15.46 7.73 3.43
CA GLN A 108 -14.18 7.85 4.10
C GLN A 108 -13.86 9.31 4.35
N VAL A 109 -13.42 9.59 5.58
CA VAL A 109 -12.87 10.89 5.95
C VAL A 109 -11.55 10.66 6.65
N PHE A 110 -10.49 11.25 6.12
CA PHE A 110 -9.16 11.13 6.68
C PHE A 110 -8.34 12.36 6.36
N GLY A 111 -7.23 12.53 7.08
CA GLY A 111 -6.38 13.69 6.87
C GLY A 111 -5.08 13.62 7.63
N ILE A 112 -4.39 14.75 7.63
CA ILE A 112 -3.17 15.01 8.37
C ILE A 112 -3.12 16.47 8.80
N ASP A 113 -2.64 16.70 10.03
CA ASP A 113 -2.27 18.01 10.56
C ASP A 113 -0.84 17.94 11.08
N GLY A 114 0.12 18.44 10.29
CA GLY A 114 1.54 18.27 10.55
C GLY A 114 1.94 16.80 10.60
N ASP A 115 2.15 16.27 11.81
CA ASP A 115 2.58 14.88 12.07
C ASP A 115 1.43 13.98 12.56
N VAL A 116 0.22 14.54 12.66
CA VAL A 116 -0.98 13.85 13.15
C VAL A 116 -1.83 13.41 11.96
N ALA A 117 -1.56 12.23 11.41
CA ALA A 117 -2.52 11.61 10.50
C ALA A 117 -3.70 11.02 11.29
N TYR A 118 -4.89 11.08 10.72
CA TYR A 118 -6.10 10.58 11.36
C TYR A 118 -7.10 9.98 10.37
N ASN A 119 -7.93 9.06 10.86
CA ASN A 119 -9.10 8.53 10.16
C ASN A 119 -10.34 8.84 11.00
N ILE A 120 -11.46 9.10 10.33
CA ILE A 120 -12.77 9.24 10.97
C ILE A 120 -13.64 8.08 10.48
N ALA A 121 -14.08 7.24 11.41
CA ALA A 121 -14.99 6.13 11.12
C ALA A 121 -16.40 6.65 10.77
N ALA A 122 -17.24 5.77 10.23
CA ALA A 122 -18.59 6.12 9.79
C ALA A 122 -19.49 6.63 10.94
N ASP A 123 -19.20 6.22 12.18
CA ASP A 123 -19.87 6.68 13.40
C ASP A 123 -19.35 8.04 13.91
N GLY A 124 -18.38 8.65 13.21
CA GLY A 124 -17.74 9.91 13.58
C GLY A 124 -16.54 9.77 14.52
N THR A 125 -16.18 8.55 14.94
CA THR A 125 -15.04 8.32 15.83
C THR A 125 -13.74 8.63 15.09
N ALA A 126 -12.97 9.58 15.60
CA ALA A 126 -11.66 9.93 15.07
C ALA A 126 -10.53 9.19 15.80
N ALA A 127 -9.60 8.60 15.04
CA ALA A 127 -8.43 7.90 15.56
C ALA A 127 -7.16 8.36 14.86
N ARG A 128 -6.05 8.46 15.61
CA ARG A 128 -4.72 8.69 15.05
C ARG A 128 -4.31 7.49 14.19
N ALA A 129 -3.78 7.77 13.00
CA ALA A 129 -3.24 6.76 12.10
C ALA A 129 -1.75 6.46 12.42
N PRO A 130 -1.24 5.29 12.01
CA PRO A 130 0.17 4.94 12.16
C PRO A 130 1.13 5.99 11.57
N ASN A 131 2.33 6.11 12.14
CA ASN A 131 3.33 7.08 11.68
C ASN A 131 3.75 6.84 10.22
N ALA A 132 3.75 5.59 9.74
CA ALA A 132 3.98 5.28 8.33
C ALA A 132 2.91 5.92 7.42
N VAL A 133 1.63 5.80 7.79
CA VAL A 133 0.51 6.47 7.09
C VAL A 133 0.66 7.99 7.15
N ALA A 134 1.16 8.53 8.27
CA ALA A 134 1.46 9.95 8.37
C ALA A 134 2.59 10.39 7.42
N ASN A 135 3.64 9.58 7.24
CA ASN A 135 4.67 9.83 6.24
C ASN A 135 4.06 9.88 4.84
N ASP A 136 3.29 8.87 4.45
CA ASP A 136 2.68 8.78 3.11
C ASP A 136 1.78 9.98 2.83
N ARG A 137 0.94 10.39 3.79
CA ARG A 137 0.05 11.56 3.64
C ARG A 137 0.79 12.89 3.56
N ARG A 138 1.92 13.05 4.27
CA ARG A 138 2.80 14.22 4.10
C ARG A 138 3.39 14.24 2.69
N MET A 139 3.77 13.08 2.15
CA MET A 139 4.26 12.99 0.77
C MET A 139 3.16 13.34 -0.24
N GLU A 140 1.94 12.83 -0.02
CA GLU A 140 0.79 13.04 -0.90
C GLU A 140 0.48 14.53 -1.11
N ILE A 141 0.74 15.41 -0.12
CA ILE A 141 0.60 16.87 -0.26
C ILE A 141 1.28 17.39 -1.52
N TYR A 142 2.46 16.86 -1.84
CA TYR A 142 3.30 17.31 -2.93
C TYR A 142 3.10 16.52 -4.23
N HIS A 143 2.17 15.56 -4.26
CA HIS A 143 1.71 14.91 -5.49
C HIS A 143 0.69 15.77 -6.26
N HIS A 144 0.97 17.08 -6.35
CA HIS A 144 0.25 18.06 -7.15
C HIS A 144 1.23 19.14 -7.62
N PRO A 145 1.16 19.62 -8.88
CA PRO A 145 2.17 20.52 -9.43
C PRO A 145 2.27 21.84 -8.66
N LEU A 146 1.14 22.42 -8.27
CA LEU A 146 1.11 23.67 -7.49
C LEU A 146 1.86 23.54 -6.17
N THR A 147 1.61 22.47 -5.40
CA THR A 147 2.16 22.31 -4.06
C THR A 147 3.65 21.96 -4.10
N LEU A 148 4.09 21.11 -5.03
CA LEU A 148 5.51 20.79 -5.16
C LEU A 148 6.32 21.95 -5.73
N VAL A 149 5.84 22.64 -6.77
CA VAL A 149 6.56 23.81 -7.32
C VAL A 149 6.62 24.91 -6.26
N ARG A 150 5.54 25.16 -5.50
CA ARG A 150 5.59 26.08 -4.36
C ARG A 150 6.66 25.68 -3.34
N ALA A 151 6.76 24.39 -2.99
CA ALA A 151 7.78 23.90 -2.08
C ALA A 151 9.20 24.04 -2.63
N ALA A 152 9.38 23.84 -3.94
CA ALA A 152 10.67 24.00 -4.62
C ALA A 152 11.13 25.45 -4.75
N LEU A 153 10.21 26.42 -4.67
CA LEU A 153 10.50 27.86 -4.68
C LEU A 153 10.92 28.40 -3.29
N ASP A 154 10.76 27.60 -2.23
CA ASP A 154 11.22 27.91 -0.88
C ASP A 154 12.75 28.02 -0.84
N ALA A 155 13.29 29.01 -0.15
CA ALA A 155 14.73 29.25 -0.08
C ALA A 155 15.51 28.12 0.61
N ASN A 156 14.84 27.31 1.44
CA ASN A 156 15.42 26.16 2.13
C ASN A 156 15.28 24.86 1.34
N ALA A 157 14.58 24.86 0.20
CA ALA A 157 14.54 23.71 -0.68
C ALA A 157 15.91 23.48 -1.33
N LYS A 158 16.27 22.22 -1.54
CA LYS A 158 17.49 21.83 -2.25
C LYS A 158 17.09 21.19 -3.57
N LEU A 159 17.63 21.75 -4.65
CA LEU A 159 17.42 21.25 -6.01
C LEU A 159 18.69 20.55 -6.47
N SER A 160 18.55 19.44 -7.18
CA SER A 160 19.70 18.67 -7.66
C SER A 160 19.34 17.81 -8.86
N ASN A 161 20.37 17.20 -9.47
CA ASN A 161 20.22 16.20 -10.54
C ASN A 161 19.31 16.66 -11.71
N PRO A 162 19.54 17.84 -12.30
CA PRO A 162 18.82 18.26 -13.49
C PRO A 162 19.16 17.34 -14.66
N ARG A 163 18.15 16.82 -15.34
CA ARG A 163 18.33 15.89 -16.47
C ARG A 163 17.20 16.02 -17.47
N ALA A 164 17.47 15.66 -18.73
CA ALA A 164 16.48 15.68 -19.80
C ALA A 164 16.28 14.25 -20.33
N GLU A 165 15.03 13.79 -20.34
CA GLU A 165 14.68 12.42 -20.70
C GLU A 165 13.31 12.41 -21.40
N ASN A 166 13.19 11.72 -22.53
CA ASN A 166 11.91 11.49 -23.22
C ASN A 166 11.05 12.76 -23.45
N GLY A 167 11.69 13.87 -23.83
CA GLY A 167 11.00 15.16 -24.05
C GLY A 167 10.60 15.89 -22.77
N GLN A 168 11.12 15.49 -21.62
CA GLN A 168 10.89 16.13 -20.32
C GLN A 168 12.20 16.64 -19.71
N ASN A 169 12.11 17.70 -18.92
CA ASN A 169 13.17 18.13 -18.01
C ASN A 169 12.80 17.73 -16.60
N LEU A 170 13.73 17.11 -15.88
CA LEU A 170 13.53 16.57 -14.54
C LEU A 170 14.49 17.25 -13.57
N VAL A 171 14.05 17.38 -12.32
CA VAL A 171 14.85 17.88 -11.20
C VAL A 171 14.44 17.16 -9.92
N ASP A 172 15.43 16.80 -9.11
CA ASP A 172 15.20 16.22 -7.79
C ASP A 172 15.11 17.35 -6.76
N ILE A 173 14.05 17.31 -5.95
CA ILE A 173 13.67 18.33 -4.98
C ILE A 173 13.70 17.68 -3.60
N THR A 174 14.52 18.24 -2.70
CA THR A 174 14.38 18.03 -1.26
C THR A 174 13.69 19.26 -0.67
N THR A 175 12.47 19.09 -0.15
CA THR A 175 11.70 20.19 0.44
C THR A 175 12.37 20.71 1.72
N ALA A 176 11.94 21.87 2.23
CA ALA A 176 12.40 22.41 3.51
C ALA A 176 12.20 21.43 4.69
N ASN A 177 11.21 20.53 4.58
CA ASN A 177 10.91 19.48 5.57
C ASN A 177 11.60 18.14 5.24
N ASN A 178 12.64 18.15 4.41
CA ASN A 178 13.47 17.00 4.05
C ASN A 178 12.73 15.86 3.34
N LEU A 179 11.60 16.16 2.70
CA LEU A 179 10.88 15.21 1.84
C LEU A 179 11.45 15.26 0.43
N LYS A 180 11.55 14.11 -0.24
CA LYS A 180 12.26 13.99 -1.53
C LYS A 180 11.31 13.62 -2.65
N PHE A 181 11.42 14.37 -3.76
CA PHE A 181 10.61 14.18 -4.96
C PHE A 181 11.47 14.35 -6.20
N THR A 182 11.07 13.75 -7.32
CA THR A 182 11.48 14.18 -8.66
C THR A 182 10.29 14.85 -9.33
N LEU A 183 10.46 16.09 -9.78
CA LEU A 183 9.51 16.78 -10.66
C LEU A 183 9.95 16.58 -12.10
N ALA A 184 9.03 16.19 -12.98
CA ALA A 184 9.23 16.27 -14.43
C ALA A 184 8.32 17.35 -15.03
N ILE A 185 8.86 18.13 -15.96
CA ILE A 185 8.11 19.09 -16.77
C ILE A 185 8.29 18.78 -18.25
N ASP A 186 7.26 19.07 -19.04
CA ASP A 186 7.32 18.97 -20.49
C ASP A 186 8.34 19.99 -21.06
N SER A 187 9.22 19.55 -21.95
CA SER A 187 10.32 20.39 -22.44
C SER A 187 9.85 21.58 -23.27
N SER A 188 8.65 21.54 -23.85
CA SER A 188 8.08 22.57 -24.71
C SER A 188 7.17 23.52 -23.94
N THR A 189 6.10 22.98 -23.34
CA THR A 189 5.08 23.74 -22.61
C THR A 189 5.53 24.17 -21.23
N LYS A 190 6.59 23.54 -20.70
CA LYS A 190 7.12 23.74 -19.33
C LYS A 190 6.14 23.40 -18.22
N LEU A 191 4.95 22.87 -18.54
CA LEU A 191 4.00 22.41 -17.54
C LEU A 191 4.51 21.11 -16.89
N PRO A 192 4.34 20.95 -15.57
CA PRO A 192 4.61 19.68 -14.91
C PRO A 192 3.83 18.52 -15.52
N THR A 193 4.52 17.41 -15.75
CA THR A 193 3.92 16.19 -16.30
C THR A 193 3.77 15.09 -15.26
N ARG A 194 4.66 15.03 -14.27
CA ARG A 194 4.57 14.09 -13.16
C ARG A 194 5.41 14.49 -11.94
N VAL A 195 5.03 13.93 -10.80
CA VAL A 195 5.83 13.89 -9.57
C VAL A 195 6.10 12.43 -9.21
N VAL A 196 7.33 12.15 -8.76
CA VAL A 196 7.72 10.84 -8.23
C VAL A 196 8.25 10.99 -6.81
N SER A 197 7.87 10.09 -5.92
CA SER A 197 8.51 9.88 -4.61
C SER A 197 8.78 8.40 -4.38
N MET A 198 9.62 8.05 -3.41
CA MET A 198 9.84 6.66 -3.01
C MET A 198 9.18 6.38 -1.65
N THR A 199 8.61 5.20 -1.48
CA THR A 199 8.13 4.69 -0.19
C THR A 199 8.45 3.19 -0.06
N ASP A 200 8.38 2.67 1.16
CA ASP A 200 8.42 1.21 1.40
C ASP A 200 7.01 0.64 1.27
N ASN A 201 6.92 -0.55 0.69
CA ASN A 201 5.72 -1.38 0.70
C ASN A 201 6.09 -2.77 1.21
N THR A 202 5.33 -3.30 2.16
CA THR A 202 5.61 -4.60 2.80
C THR A 202 5.85 -5.73 1.80
N ASN A 203 5.13 -5.76 0.67
CA ASN A 203 5.18 -6.83 -0.32
C ASN A 203 6.05 -6.49 -1.53
N LEU A 204 6.10 -5.21 -1.89
CA LEU A 204 6.78 -4.72 -3.10
C LEU A 204 8.13 -4.05 -2.82
N GLY A 205 8.56 -3.93 -1.57
CA GLY A 205 9.81 -3.26 -1.20
C GLY A 205 9.80 -1.77 -1.46
N ASP A 206 10.98 -1.22 -1.74
CA ASP A 206 11.14 0.17 -2.12
C ASP A 206 10.47 0.41 -3.48
N VAL A 207 9.39 1.18 -3.48
CA VAL A 207 8.56 1.44 -4.68
C VAL A 207 8.45 2.93 -4.97
N ALA A 208 8.41 3.24 -6.27
CA ALA A 208 8.07 4.58 -6.72
C ALA A 208 6.56 4.81 -6.63
N VAL A 209 6.16 5.92 -6.05
CA VAL A 209 4.81 6.49 -6.20
C VAL A 209 4.93 7.61 -7.23
N GLU A 210 4.30 7.43 -8.39
CA GLU A 210 4.29 8.41 -9.49
C GLU A 210 2.88 8.95 -9.68
N THR A 211 2.69 10.27 -9.64
CA THR A 211 1.44 10.92 -10.06
C THR A 211 1.68 11.70 -11.34
N THR A 212 0.98 11.34 -12.42
CA THR A 212 1.00 12.07 -13.70
C THR A 212 -0.14 13.07 -13.79
N PHE A 213 0.06 14.14 -14.56
CA PHE A 213 -0.87 15.25 -14.69
C PHE A 213 -1.32 15.46 -16.14
N ALA A 214 -2.61 15.70 -16.33
CA ALA A 214 -3.20 15.95 -17.63
C ALA A 214 -4.28 17.04 -17.55
N ASP A 215 -4.72 17.49 -18.73
CA ASP A 215 -5.92 18.33 -18.90
C ASP A 215 -5.85 19.66 -18.12
N TYR A 216 -4.76 20.42 -18.31
CA TYR A 216 -4.54 21.69 -17.62
C TYR A 216 -5.56 22.77 -17.98
N GLN A 217 -6.20 23.35 -16.96
CA GLN A 217 -7.17 24.43 -17.06
C GLN A 217 -6.69 25.69 -16.32
N ASP A 218 -7.23 26.86 -16.69
CA ASP A 218 -7.00 28.08 -15.93
C ASP A 218 -7.93 28.15 -14.73
N VAL A 219 -7.37 28.36 -13.54
CA VAL A 219 -8.09 28.50 -12.27
C VAL A 219 -7.46 29.67 -11.52
N ALA A 220 -8.19 30.79 -11.43
CA ALA A 220 -7.69 32.03 -10.83
C ALA A 220 -6.33 32.51 -11.43
N GLY A 221 -6.12 32.28 -12.73
CA GLY A 221 -4.88 32.63 -13.42
C GLY A 221 -3.68 31.73 -13.08
N LEU A 222 -3.94 30.54 -12.53
CA LEU A 222 -2.99 29.43 -12.42
C LEU A 222 -3.39 28.32 -13.41
N ARG A 223 -2.42 27.66 -14.04
CA ARG A 223 -2.64 26.48 -14.89
C ARG A 223 -2.60 25.23 -14.03
N LEU A 224 -3.74 24.60 -13.75
CA LEU A 224 -3.84 23.44 -12.86
C LEU A 224 -4.41 22.22 -13.60
N PRO A 225 -3.92 20.99 -13.33
CA PRO A 225 -4.39 19.79 -14.01
C PRO A 225 -5.77 19.36 -13.51
N THR A 226 -6.60 18.80 -14.39
CA THR A 226 -7.86 18.15 -14.00
C THR A 226 -7.81 16.62 -14.07
N GLY A 227 -6.77 16.04 -14.67
CA GLY A 227 -6.50 14.60 -14.61
C GLY A 227 -5.27 14.31 -13.75
N LEU A 228 -5.43 13.48 -12.71
CA LEU A 228 -4.33 12.99 -11.89
C LEU A 228 -4.36 11.46 -11.89
N THR A 229 -3.28 10.81 -12.30
CA THR A 229 -3.17 9.34 -12.26
C THR A 229 -1.98 8.94 -11.42
N THR A 230 -2.23 8.24 -10.32
CA THR A 230 -1.19 7.76 -9.40
C THR A 230 -0.94 6.27 -9.59
N LYS A 231 0.33 5.90 -9.73
CA LYS A 231 0.82 4.52 -9.71
C LYS A 231 1.72 4.28 -8.51
N THR A 232 1.65 3.07 -7.96
CA THR A 232 2.64 2.54 -7.02
C THR A 232 3.36 1.41 -7.74
N ASP A 233 4.66 1.58 -7.96
CA ASP A 233 5.45 0.75 -8.88
C ASP A 233 4.78 0.70 -10.27
N LYS A 234 4.49 -0.50 -10.80
CA LYS A 234 3.78 -0.68 -12.07
C LYS A 234 2.26 -0.58 -11.96
N TYR A 235 1.70 -0.52 -10.75
CA TYR A 235 0.26 -0.69 -10.50
C TYR A 235 -0.47 0.66 -10.39
N PRO A 236 -1.55 0.91 -11.16
CA PRO A 236 -2.40 2.07 -10.96
C PRO A 236 -3.15 1.95 -9.62
N THR A 237 -3.09 3.02 -8.82
CA THR A 237 -3.65 3.07 -7.46
C THR A 237 -4.66 4.18 -7.29
N ALA A 238 -4.61 5.23 -8.13
CA ALA A 238 -5.69 6.20 -8.22
C ALA A 238 -5.77 6.82 -9.62
N GLU A 239 -6.99 7.13 -10.06
CA GLU A 239 -7.24 8.08 -11.14
C GLU A 239 -8.27 9.08 -10.63
N ILE A 240 -7.91 10.36 -10.54
CA ILE A 240 -8.79 11.43 -10.09
C ILE A 240 -9.08 12.37 -11.25
N ARG A 241 -10.37 12.59 -11.50
CA ARG A 241 -10.90 13.59 -12.42
C ARG A 241 -11.48 14.73 -11.62
N VAL A 242 -10.77 15.85 -11.60
CA VAL A 242 -11.14 17.04 -10.86
C VAL A 242 -12.16 17.83 -11.67
N ALA A 243 -13.38 17.89 -11.16
CA ALA A 243 -14.47 18.65 -11.77
C ALA A 243 -14.41 20.13 -11.41
N LYS A 244 -13.89 20.46 -10.22
CA LYS A 244 -13.77 21.83 -9.75
C LYS A 244 -12.53 22.01 -8.89
N GLN A 245 -11.86 23.14 -9.08
CA GLN A 245 -10.72 23.56 -8.28
C GLN A 245 -11.00 24.94 -7.71
N SER A 246 -10.53 25.19 -6.48
CA SER A 246 -10.61 26.52 -5.85
C SER A 246 -9.33 26.84 -5.13
N ILE A 247 -8.84 28.05 -5.34
CA ILE A 247 -7.65 28.62 -4.69
C ILE A 247 -8.13 29.57 -3.61
N ASP A 248 -7.58 29.43 -2.40
CA ASP A 248 -7.90 30.27 -1.25
C ASP A 248 -9.42 30.35 -0.94
N GLY A 249 -10.13 29.27 -1.26
CA GLY A 249 -11.54 29.09 -0.91
C GLY A 249 -11.73 28.69 0.55
N ASP A 250 -12.99 28.60 0.97
CA ASP A 250 -13.33 28.13 2.32
C ASP A 250 -12.89 26.68 2.53
N ALA A 251 -11.81 26.52 3.27
CA ALA A 251 -11.20 25.24 3.59
C ALA A 251 -11.86 24.53 4.78
N GLY A 252 -12.73 25.23 5.54
CA GLY A 252 -13.19 24.76 6.84
C GLY A 252 -12.06 24.56 7.86
N ASP A 253 -12.36 23.82 8.93
CA ASP A 253 -11.35 23.42 9.91
C ASP A 253 -10.63 22.14 9.47
N LEU A 254 -9.32 22.28 9.23
CA LEU A 254 -8.43 21.18 8.86
C LEU A 254 -7.57 20.68 10.04
N ALA A 255 -7.77 21.21 11.24
CA ALA A 255 -7.07 20.70 12.41
C ALA A 255 -7.41 19.22 12.64
N ALA A 256 -6.43 18.45 13.11
CA ALA A 256 -6.70 17.07 13.49
C ALA A 256 -7.74 17.04 14.63
N PRO A 257 -8.74 16.15 14.57
CA PRO A 257 -9.70 15.99 15.66
C PRO A 257 -8.99 15.76 17.00
N ALA A 258 -9.51 16.35 18.08
CA ALA A 258 -8.85 16.37 19.39
C ALA A 258 -8.39 14.99 19.86
N ALA A 259 -9.22 13.95 19.69
CA ALA A 259 -8.88 12.58 20.04
C ALA A 259 -7.63 12.04 19.32
N ALA A 260 -7.48 12.36 18.03
CA ALA A 260 -6.30 11.98 17.25
C ALA A 260 -5.08 12.84 17.60
N ALA A 261 -5.27 14.13 17.84
CA ALA A 261 -4.22 15.07 18.23
C ALA A 261 -3.60 14.73 19.59
N SER A 262 -4.41 14.31 20.56
CA SER A 262 -3.94 13.92 21.90
C SER A 262 -3.39 12.50 22.00
N ALA A 263 -3.65 11.65 21.00
CA ALA A 263 -3.18 10.27 21.02
C ALA A 263 -1.67 10.18 20.80
N ALA A 264 -1.02 9.25 21.50
CA ALA A 264 0.41 8.99 21.36
C ALA A 264 0.78 8.61 19.91
N PRO A 265 1.96 9.01 19.41
CA PRO A 265 2.47 8.53 18.12
C PRO A 265 2.51 7.00 18.06
N ILE A 266 2.26 6.45 16.88
CA ILE A 266 2.22 5.00 16.64
C ILE A 266 3.41 4.67 15.72
N PRO A 267 4.61 4.38 16.29
CA PRO A 267 5.87 4.33 15.54
C PRO A 267 6.00 3.16 14.58
N GLY A 268 5.20 2.10 14.75
CA GLY A 268 5.27 0.90 13.93
C GLY A 268 3.94 0.15 13.92
N PRO A 269 3.90 -1.06 13.36
CA PRO A 269 2.72 -1.91 13.43
C PRO A 269 2.33 -2.18 14.91
N PRO A 270 1.06 -2.50 15.20
CA PRO A 270 0.64 -2.87 16.55
C PRO A 270 1.53 -3.99 17.12
N PRO A 271 1.82 -4.00 18.44
CA PRO A 271 2.53 -5.11 19.06
C PRO A 271 1.86 -6.44 18.68
N PRO A 272 2.65 -7.44 18.25
CA PRO A 272 2.07 -8.69 17.79
C PRO A 272 1.46 -9.44 18.98
N ASN A 273 0.28 -10.02 18.78
CA ASN A 273 -0.36 -10.89 19.76
C ASN A 273 -0.58 -12.27 19.13
N VAL A 274 -0.13 -13.32 19.82
CA VAL A 274 -0.28 -14.71 19.36
C VAL A 274 -0.95 -15.54 20.44
N THR A 275 -2.23 -15.82 20.26
CA THR A 275 -2.99 -16.74 21.11
C THR A 275 -3.00 -18.12 20.48
N VAL A 276 -2.85 -19.16 21.28
CA VAL A 276 -2.77 -20.55 20.80
C VAL A 276 -4.00 -21.34 21.24
N GLN A 277 -4.61 -22.06 20.31
CA GLN A 277 -5.63 -23.05 20.58
C GLN A 277 -5.27 -24.36 19.87
N GLU A 278 -5.10 -25.46 20.62
CA GLU A 278 -5.01 -26.79 20.01
C GLU A 278 -6.39 -27.19 19.47
N VAL A 279 -6.50 -27.35 18.15
CA VAL A 279 -7.78 -27.68 17.49
C VAL A 279 -7.93 -29.20 17.33
N ALA A 280 -6.82 -29.91 17.18
CA ALA A 280 -6.72 -31.36 17.24
C ALA A 280 -5.27 -31.73 17.60
N LYS A 281 -5.03 -33.01 17.91
CA LYS A 281 -3.68 -33.47 18.24
C LYS A 281 -2.71 -33.12 17.12
N GLY A 282 -1.71 -32.30 17.43
CA GLY A 282 -0.70 -31.89 16.44
C GLY A 282 -1.13 -30.73 15.52
N ILE A 283 -2.27 -30.08 15.79
CA ILE A 283 -2.79 -28.97 14.99
C ILE A 283 -3.18 -27.82 15.93
N TRP A 284 -2.53 -26.66 15.78
CA TRP A 284 -2.81 -25.47 16.60
C TRP A 284 -3.19 -24.28 15.74
N HIS A 285 -4.26 -23.60 16.12
CA HIS A 285 -4.64 -22.31 15.58
C HIS A 285 -3.93 -21.19 16.36
N LEU A 286 -3.22 -20.32 15.65
CA LEU A 286 -2.46 -19.19 16.16
C LEU A 286 -3.17 -17.89 15.77
N ALA A 287 -4.02 -17.41 16.69
CA ALA A 287 -4.83 -16.20 16.52
C ALA A 287 -4.25 -15.00 17.28
N GLY A 288 -5.08 -14.00 17.58
CA GLY A 288 -4.75 -12.88 18.47
C GLY A 288 -4.80 -11.50 17.82
N GLN A 289 -4.91 -11.47 16.48
CA GLN A 289 -5.09 -10.28 15.64
C GLN A 289 -6.02 -10.65 14.47
N SER A 290 -6.15 -9.81 13.43
CA SER A 290 -7.11 -10.06 12.35
C SER A 290 -6.79 -11.28 11.48
N HIS A 291 -5.51 -11.63 11.32
CA HIS A 291 -5.07 -12.74 10.48
C HIS A 291 -4.41 -13.83 11.34
N HIS A 292 -4.80 -15.06 11.08
CA HIS A 292 -4.40 -16.22 11.85
C HIS A 292 -3.48 -17.14 11.06
N SER A 293 -2.87 -18.07 11.77
CA SER A 293 -2.01 -19.11 11.21
C SER A 293 -2.36 -20.47 11.83
N VAL A 294 -1.92 -21.56 11.22
CA VAL A 294 -2.07 -22.92 11.77
C VAL A 294 -0.73 -23.63 11.82
N VAL A 295 -0.35 -24.16 12.98
CA VAL A 295 0.84 -25.00 13.13
C VAL A 295 0.41 -26.46 12.99
N VAL A 296 1.17 -27.21 12.20
CA VAL A 296 0.98 -28.65 11.97
C VAL A 296 2.24 -29.39 12.42
N GLU A 297 2.07 -30.34 13.33
CA GLU A 297 3.13 -31.23 13.79
C GLU A 297 3.16 -32.52 12.97
N PHE A 298 4.29 -32.73 12.30
CA PHE A 298 4.73 -34.01 11.76
C PHE A 298 5.63 -34.71 12.80
N SER A 299 6.00 -35.95 12.53
CA SER A 299 6.81 -36.81 13.41
C SER A 299 8.19 -36.21 13.70
N ASP A 300 8.82 -35.56 12.72
CA ASP A 300 10.17 -35.01 12.78
C ASP A 300 10.24 -33.48 12.68
N HIS A 301 9.21 -32.78 12.21
CA HIS A 301 9.22 -31.33 12.01
C HIS A 301 7.86 -30.66 12.28
N LEU A 302 7.85 -29.33 12.22
CA LEU A 302 6.64 -28.50 12.17
C LEU A 302 6.51 -27.84 10.79
N THR A 303 5.27 -27.68 10.34
CA THR A 303 4.91 -26.86 9.18
C THR A 303 3.91 -25.79 9.64
N LEU A 304 4.09 -24.56 9.16
CA LEU A 304 3.18 -23.44 9.41
C LEU A 304 2.26 -23.25 8.20
N ILE A 305 1.00 -22.95 8.42
CA ILE A 305 0.06 -22.45 7.40
C ILE A 305 -0.13 -20.97 7.71
N GLU A 306 0.25 -20.15 6.75
CA GLU A 306 0.22 -18.69 6.70
C GLU A 306 1.22 -17.94 7.58
N THR A 307 1.84 -16.92 6.98
CA THR A 307 2.59 -15.85 7.66
C THR A 307 2.04 -14.50 7.21
N PRO A 308 1.06 -13.94 7.91
CA PRO A 308 0.29 -12.82 7.39
C PRO A 308 0.90 -11.46 7.75
N GLN A 309 0.37 -10.42 7.10
CA GLN A 309 0.50 -8.99 7.38
C GLN A 309 1.89 -8.35 7.16
N ASN A 310 2.89 -8.73 7.94
CA ASN A 310 4.23 -8.11 7.95
C ASN A 310 5.23 -8.94 8.78
N ASP A 311 6.50 -8.54 8.78
CA ASP A 311 7.57 -9.21 9.51
C ASP A 311 7.35 -9.27 11.03
N VAL A 312 6.83 -8.20 11.65
CA VAL A 312 6.54 -8.16 13.10
C VAL A 312 5.51 -9.23 13.49
N ARG A 313 4.42 -9.36 12.73
CA ARG A 313 3.42 -10.40 12.95
C ARG A 313 3.99 -11.79 12.65
N ALA A 314 4.64 -11.95 11.50
CA ALA A 314 5.13 -13.24 11.02
C ALA A 314 6.22 -13.82 11.93
N LEU A 315 7.19 -13.03 12.35
CA LEU A 315 8.24 -13.47 13.28
C LEU A 315 7.66 -13.90 14.64
N ALA A 316 6.63 -13.20 15.14
CA ALA A 316 5.96 -13.59 16.38
C ALA A 316 5.21 -14.93 16.23
N VAL A 317 4.56 -15.17 15.09
CA VAL A 317 3.93 -16.47 14.78
C VAL A 317 4.99 -17.57 14.69
N ILE A 318 6.08 -17.34 13.96
CA ILE A 318 7.19 -18.30 13.80
C ILE A 318 7.81 -18.65 15.15
N ALA A 319 8.09 -17.65 15.99
CA ALA A 319 8.59 -17.86 17.34
C ALA A 319 7.62 -18.70 18.17
N LYS A 320 6.32 -18.35 18.16
CA LYS A 320 5.30 -19.10 18.88
C LYS A 320 5.19 -20.54 18.39
N ALA A 321 5.27 -20.78 17.08
CA ALA A 321 5.23 -22.12 16.51
C ALA A 321 6.39 -22.99 17.04
N ARG A 322 7.61 -22.46 17.08
CA ARG A 322 8.79 -23.17 17.60
C ARG A 322 8.67 -23.49 19.10
N GLU A 323 8.01 -22.63 19.88
CA GLU A 323 7.75 -22.89 21.31
C GLU A 323 6.82 -24.09 21.56
N LEU A 324 5.92 -24.41 20.62
CA LEU A 324 4.95 -25.51 20.81
C LEU A 324 5.62 -26.88 20.82
N ARG A 325 6.70 -27.05 20.04
CA ARG A 325 7.53 -28.26 19.98
C ARG A 325 9.02 -27.91 19.83
N PRO A 326 9.71 -27.53 20.91
CA PRO A 326 11.10 -27.05 20.84
C PRO A 326 12.11 -28.07 20.26
N ASN A 327 11.77 -29.37 20.32
CA ASN A 327 12.62 -30.45 19.81
C ASN A 327 12.41 -30.74 18.31
N LYS A 328 11.47 -30.06 17.65
CA LYS A 328 11.17 -30.25 16.23
C LYS A 328 11.43 -28.95 15.46
N PRO A 329 12.23 -28.97 14.38
CA PRO A 329 12.44 -27.79 13.56
C PRO A 329 11.15 -27.37 12.87
N LEU A 330 10.91 -26.06 12.78
CA LEU A 330 9.96 -25.48 11.82
C LEU A 330 10.67 -25.37 10.47
N THR A 331 10.16 -26.06 9.45
CA THR A 331 10.86 -26.22 8.17
C THR A 331 10.14 -25.59 6.99
N HIS A 332 8.80 -25.53 7.02
CA HIS A 332 7.98 -25.05 5.92
C HIS A 332 6.95 -24.02 6.38
N VAL A 333 6.57 -23.14 5.45
CA VAL A 333 5.36 -22.34 5.50
C VAL A 333 4.52 -22.61 4.25
N ILE A 334 3.23 -22.89 4.42
CA ILE A 334 2.24 -22.96 3.35
C ILE A 334 1.56 -21.60 3.27
N ASN A 335 1.67 -20.92 2.13
CA ASN A 335 0.91 -19.71 1.85
C ASN A 335 -0.44 -20.08 1.25
N SER A 336 -1.51 -19.43 1.71
CA SER A 336 -2.85 -19.66 1.15
C SER A 336 -2.99 -19.04 -0.23
N HIS A 337 -2.61 -17.78 -0.41
CA HIS A 337 -2.66 -17.05 -1.68
C HIS A 337 -1.85 -15.75 -1.67
N HIS A 338 -1.79 -15.09 -2.84
CA HIS A 338 -0.91 -13.95 -3.12
C HIS A 338 -1.37 -12.60 -2.58
N HIS A 339 -2.57 -12.47 -2.00
CA HIS A 339 -3.03 -11.20 -1.46
C HIS A 339 -2.07 -10.65 -0.40
N PHE A 340 -1.90 -9.33 -0.35
CA PHE A 340 -0.80 -8.71 0.40
C PHE A 340 -0.85 -8.96 1.90
N ASP A 341 -2.05 -9.05 2.45
CA ASP A 341 -2.33 -9.34 3.84
C ASP A 341 -2.05 -10.81 4.21
N HIS A 342 -1.99 -11.71 3.24
CA HIS A 342 -1.57 -13.11 3.39
C HIS A 342 -0.10 -13.35 3.03
N SER A 343 0.46 -12.58 2.10
CA SER A 343 1.85 -12.73 1.64
C SER A 343 2.87 -11.80 2.32
N GLY A 344 2.39 -10.79 3.07
CA GLY A 344 3.25 -9.75 3.66
C GLY A 344 4.27 -10.24 4.69
N GLY A 345 4.08 -11.45 5.25
CA GLY A 345 5.04 -12.07 6.16
C GLY A 345 6.02 -13.05 5.51
N LEU A 346 5.92 -13.32 4.20
CA LEU A 346 6.73 -14.36 3.56
C LEU A 346 8.22 -14.04 3.54
N ARG A 347 8.60 -12.77 3.44
CA ARG A 347 10.02 -12.37 3.54
C ARG A 347 10.60 -12.75 4.91
N ALA A 348 9.84 -12.58 5.99
CA ALA A 348 10.25 -13.04 7.33
C ALA A 348 10.35 -14.57 7.42
N ALA A 349 9.48 -15.32 6.74
CA ALA A 349 9.63 -16.77 6.66
C ALA A 349 10.95 -17.18 5.98
N VAL A 350 11.33 -16.50 4.90
CA VAL A 350 12.60 -16.76 4.20
C VAL A 350 13.79 -16.39 5.07
N SER A 351 13.78 -15.27 5.79
CA SER A 351 14.87 -14.89 6.70
C SER A 351 15.08 -15.94 7.81
N GLU A 352 14.00 -16.63 8.18
CA GLU A 352 14.00 -17.73 9.14
C GLU A 352 14.35 -19.10 8.51
N GLY A 353 14.71 -19.13 7.23
CA GLY A 353 15.17 -20.31 6.50
C GLY A 353 14.07 -21.28 6.08
N LEU A 354 12.80 -20.87 6.16
CA LEU A 354 11.65 -21.73 5.84
C LEU A 354 11.49 -21.90 4.31
N THR A 355 11.12 -23.11 3.89
CA THR A 355 10.68 -23.37 2.52
C THR A 355 9.22 -22.92 2.36
N ILE A 356 8.93 -22.12 1.33
CA ILE A 356 7.57 -21.69 1.01
C ILE A 356 6.91 -22.76 0.14
N ILE A 357 5.74 -23.24 0.55
CA ILE A 357 4.81 -24.03 -0.27
C ILE A 357 3.70 -23.08 -0.71
N THR A 358 3.47 -22.94 -2.02
CA THR A 358 2.45 -22.05 -2.59
C THR A 358 1.85 -22.61 -3.85
N GLN A 359 0.72 -22.07 -4.31
CA GLN A 359 0.18 -22.38 -5.64
C GLN A 359 1.16 -21.93 -6.74
N SER A 360 1.31 -22.73 -7.80
CA SER A 360 2.37 -22.57 -8.81
C SER A 360 2.35 -21.25 -9.57
N ALA A 361 1.17 -20.67 -9.82
CA ALA A 361 1.01 -19.37 -10.48
C ALA A 361 1.46 -18.19 -9.59
N ALA A 362 1.53 -18.34 -8.25
CA ALA A 362 2.09 -17.31 -7.37
C ALA A 362 3.63 -17.33 -7.30
N ALA A 363 4.29 -18.42 -7.72
CA ALA A 363 5.73 -18.57 -7.57
C ALA A 363 6.57 -17.51 -8.30
N PRO A 364 6.24 -17.08 -9.54
CA PRO A 364 6.96 -15.98 -10.20
C PRO A 364 6.87 -14.67 -9.41
N TYR A 365 5.68 -14.34 -8.90
CA TYR A 365 5.47 -13.15 -8.08
C TYR A 365 6.33 -13.17 -6.81
N TYR A 366 6.41 -14.31 -6.10
CA TYR A 366 7.26 -14.40 -4.91
C TYR A 366 8.75 -14.36 -5.23
N LYS A 367 9.21 -14.94 -6.35
CA LYS A 367 10.60 -14.78 -6.78
C LYS A 367 10.95 -13.30 -7.00
N GLU A 368 10.05 -12.54 -7.62
CA GLU A 368 10.20 -11.09 -7.77
C GLU A 368 10.23 -10.44 -6.38
N ALA A 369 9.17 -10.59 -5.57
CA ALA A 369 9.00 -9.93 -4.27
C ALA A 369 10.17 -10.17 -3.28
N MET A 370 10.70 -11.40 -3.21
CA MET A 370 11.84 -11.70 -2.32
C MET A 370 13.16 -11.06 -2.80
N SER A 371 13.27 -10.74 -4.09
CA SER A 371 14.45 -10.08 -4.66
C SER A 371 14.43 -8.56 -4.53
N ARG A 372 13.27 -7.96 -4.21
CA ARG A 372 13.11 -6.50 -4.14
C ARG A 372 13.86 -5.93 -2.93
N PRO A 373 14.48 -4.75 -3.07
CA PRO A 373 15.15 -4.07 -1.97
C PRO A 373 14.13 -3.52 -0.96
N HIS A 374 14.49 -3.54 0.32
CA HIS A 374 13.79 -2.84 1.40
C HIS A 374 14.82 -1.98 2.14
N THR A 375 15.26 -0.89 1.53
CA THR A 375 16.28 0.01 2.11
C THR A 375 15.66 1.17 2.86
N ILE A 376 14.41 1.52 2.56
CA ILE A 376 13.66 2.58 3.24
C ILE A 376 13.21 2.11 4.62
N VAL A 377 12.60 0.91 4.70
CA VAL A 377 12.27 0.23 5.95
C VAL A 377 12.82 -1.20 5.91
N PRO A 378 14.05 -1.44 6.38
CA PRO A 378 14.65 -2.77 6.31
C PRO A 378 13.88 -3.81 7.12
N ASP A 379 13.37 -4.83 6.42
CA ASP A 379 12.68 -5.98 7.00
C ASP A 379 13.66 -7.08 7.43
N ALA A 380 13.13 -8.18 7.98
CA ALA A 380 13.94 -9.30 8.47
C ALA A 380 14.85 -9.90 7.38
N LEU A 381 14.36 -10.06 6.14
CA LEU A 381 15.14 -10.63 5.04
C LEU A 381 16.22 -9.67 4.52
N ALA A 382 15.94 -8.37 4.47
CA ALA A 382 16.95 -7.37 4.12
C ALA A 382 18.07 -7.30 5.17
N LYS A 383 17.75 -7.55 6.45
CA LYS A 383 18.72 -7.56 7.56
C LYS A 383 19.56 -8.85 7.63
N ASP A 384 18.95 -10.01 7.38
CA ASP A 384 19.63 -11.31 7.33
C ASP A 384 19.22 -12.09 6.06
N PRO A 385 19.88 -11.83 4.92
CA PRO A 385 19.54 -12.47 3.66
C PRO A 385 19.72 -13.99 3.69
N LYS A 386 18.67 -14.72 3.29
CA LYS A 386 18.67 -16.18 3.12
C LYS A 386 18.22 -16.56 1.71
N PRO A 387 18.63 -17.73 1.18
CA PRO A 387 18.15 -18.20 -0.11
C PRO A 387 16.66 -18.54 -0.06
N LEU A 388 15.92 -18.06 -1.04
CA LEU A 388 14.52 -18.44 -1.28
C LEU A 388 14.45 -19.92 -1.70
N LYS A 389 13.59 -20.68 -1.02
CA LYS A 389 13.19 -22.04 -1.41
C LYS A 389 11.68 -22.06 -1.62
N ILE A 390 11.24 -22.50 -2.79
CA ILE A 390 9.82 -22.62 -3.13
C ILE A 390 9.54 -24.04 -3.60
N GLU A 391 8.49 -24.62 -3.04
CA GLU A 391 7.79 -25.79 -3.54
C GLU A 391 6.41 -25.36 -4.04
N THR A 392 5.97 -25.89 -5.17
CA THR A 392 4.75 -25.45 -5.83
C THR A 392 3.67 -26.53 -5.79
N VAL A 393 2.43 -26.10 -5.57
CA VAL A 393 1.22 -26.89 -5.73
C VAL A 393 0.55 -26.46 -7.03
N ASP A 394 0.31 -27.39 -7.95
CA ASP A 394 -0.54 -27.13 -9.11
C ASP A 394 -2.00 -27.26 -8.68
N ASP A 395 -2.60 -28.45 -8.81
CA ASP A 395 -3.97 -28.71 -8.37
C ASP A 395 -4.05 -29.29 -6.96
N GLU A 396 -3.13 -30.20 -6.61
CA GLU A 396 -3.11 -30.87 -5.32
C GLU A 396 -1.69 -31.25 -4.88
N MET A 397 -1.48 -31.32 -3.57
CA MET A 397 -0.25 -31.83 -2.94
C MET A 397 -0.62 -32.54 -1.63
N VAL A 398 0.03 -33.65 -1.34
CA VAL A 398 -0.15 -34.37 -0.07
C VAL A 398 1.15 -34.33 0.73
N LEU A 399 1.11 -33.70 1.90
CA LEU A 399 2.17 -33.74 2.89
C LEU A 399 1.82 -34.81 3.92
N LYS A 400 2.67 -35.84 4.10
CA LYS A 400 2.32 -36.99 4.94
C LYS A 400 3.52 -37.65 5.61
N ASP A 401 3.30 -38.10 6.83
CA ASP A 401 4.07 -39.15 7.49
C ASP A 401 3.16 -40.10 8.30
N ASP A 402 3.73 -40.88 9.22
CA ASP A 402 2.99 -41.83 10.06
C ASP A 402 2.07 -41.15 11.10
N THR A 403 2.28 -39.86 11.37
CA THR A 403 1.57 -39.10 12.41
C THR A 403 0.55 -38.12 11.86
N MET A 404 0.77 -37.60 10.65
CA MET A 404 -0.01 -36.51 10.06
C MET A 404 -0.19 -36.68 8.56
N THR A 405 -1.35 -36.25 8.04
CA THR A 405 -1.61 -36.12 6.61
C THR A 405 -2.32 -34.80 6.36
N VAL A 406 -1.78 -33.99 5.46
CA VAL A 406 -2.36 -32.71 5.03
C VAL A 406 -2.49 -32.74 3.51
N ASN A 407 -3.71 -32.58 3.03
CA ASN A 407 -3.97 -32.44 1.60
C ASN A 407 -4.14 -30.96 1.29
N LEU A 408 -3.29 -30.43 0.42
CA LEU A 408 -3.43 -29.10 -0.15
C LEU A 408 -4.19 -29.21 -1.45
N TYR A 409 -5.19 -28.35 -1.64
CA TYR A 409 -6.00 -28.29 -2.85
C TYR A 409 -6.09 -26.85 -3.34
N HIS A 410 -5.90 -26.66 -4.63
CA HIS A 410 -6.23 -25.42 -5.30
C HIS A 410 -7.75 -25.23 -5.35
N ILE A 411 -8.23 -24.10 -4.83
CA ILE A 411 -9.63 -23.68 -4.92
C ILE A 411 -9.88 -23.10 -6.31
N SER A 412 -10.10 -24.00 -7.28
CA SER A 412 -10.28 -23.64 -8.69
C SER A 412 -11.52 -22.77 -8.93
N GLY A 413 -11.41 -21.81 -9.86
CA GLY A 413 -12.50 -20.96 -10.33
C GLY A 413 -12.97 -19.91 -9.33
N ASN A 414 -12.12 -19.55 -8.36
CA ASN A 414 -12.48 -18.61 -7.31
C ASN A 414 -12.21 -17.15 -7.73
N PRO A 415 -13.23 -16.26 -7.73
CA PRO A 415 -13.04 -14.87 -8.14
C PRO A 415 -12.37 -13.97 -7.09
N HIS A 416 -11.98 -14.50 -5.93
CA HIS A 416 -11.14 -13.80 -4.95
C HIS A 416 -9.68 -13.81 -5.41
N ALA A 417 -9.14 -14.99 -5.74
CA ALA A 417 -7.78 -15.18 -6.22
C ALA A 417 -7.60 -16.54 -6.94
N ASP A 418 -6.88 -16.53 -8.06
CA ASP A 418 -6.55 -17.71 -8.87
C ASP A 418 -5.44 -18.58 -8.24
N THR A 419 -4.85 -18.14 -7.14
CA THR A 419 -3.74 -18.85 -6.47
C THR A 419 -4.16 -19.46 -5.12
N LEU A 420 -5.46 -19.54 -4.84
CA LEU A 420 -6.00 -19.96 -3.55
C LEU A 420 -5.75 -21.44 -3.25
N LEU A 421 -5.11 -21.73 -2.12
CA LEU A 421 -5.01 -23.05 -1.55
C LEU A 421 -5.88 -23.19 -0.30
N MET A 422 -6.51 -24.36 -0.14
CA MET A 422 -7.06 -24.84 1.13
C MET A 422 -6.26 -26.05 1.61
N ALA A 423 -6.16 -26.22 2.94
CA ALA A 423 -5.53 -27.38 3.56
C ALA A 423 -6.59 -28.23 4.27
N TYR A 424 -6.60 -29.53 3.99
CA TYR A 424 -7.57 -30.48 4.54
C TYR A 424 -6.87 -31.60 5.30
N PHE A 425 -7.36 -31.87 6.51
CA PHE A 425 -6.85 -32.89 7.42
C PHE A 425 -7.85 -34.04 7.46
N PRO A 426 -7.67 -35.14 6.70
CA PRO A 426 -8.68 -36.16 6.50
C PRO A 426 -9.05 -36.93 7.77
N LYS A 427 -8.10 -37.15 8.67
CA LYS A 427 -8.33 -37.89 9.92
C LYS A 427 -9.09 -37.04 10.93
N GLU A 428 -8.76 -35.75 11.01
CA GLU A 428 -9.35 -34.79 11.94
C GLU A 428 -10.61 -34.13 11.39
N ARG A 429 -10.88 -34.28 10.08
CA ARG A 429 -12.02 -33.70 9.35
C ARG A 429 -12.04 -32.18 9.49
N ILE A 430 -10.86 -31.57 9.40
CA ILE A 430 -10.64 -30.12 9.50
C ILE A 430 -10.32 -29.55 8.11
N LEU A 431 -10.92 -28.42 7.77
CA LEU A 431 -10.55 -27.60 6.63
C LEU A 431 -9.96 -26.27 7.11
N VAL A 432 -8.78 -25.90 6.61
CA VAL A 432 -8.18 -24.56 6.78
C VAL A 432 -8.29 -23.82 5.46
N GLU A 433 -8.79 -22.59 5.50
CA GLU A 433 -8.92 -21.70 4.34
C GLU A 433 -8.72 -20.23 4.72
N ALA A 434 -8.47 -19.39 3.72
CA ALA A 434 -8.41 -17.93 3.87
C ALA A 434 -9.42 -17.27 2.93
N ASP A 435 -10.13 -16.26 3.45
CA ASP A 435 -11.06 -15.34 2.76
C ASP A 435 -12.27 -15.93 2.04
N VAL A 436 -12.29 -17.22 1.75
CA VAL A 436 -13.37 -17.83 0.98
C VAL A 436 -14.59 -18.12 1.85
N PHE A 437 -14.43 -18.26 3.17
CA PHE A 437 -15.54 -18.29 4.12
C PHE A 437 -15.18 -17.70 5.49
N ASN A 438 -15.62 -16.46 5.76
CA ASN A 438 -15.45 -15.82 7.08
C ASN A 438 -16.70 -16.01 7.95
N PRO A 439 -16.68 -16.86 8.99
CA PRO A 439 -17.87 -17.15 9.79
C PRO A 439 -18.43 -15.89 10.47
N GLY A 440 -19.75 -15.73 10.42
CA GLY A 440 -20.44 -14.57 10.99
C GLY A 440 -20.40 -13.30 10.11
N ALA A 441 -19.72 -13.34 8.96
CA ALA A 441 -19.78 -12.24 8.00
C ALA A 441 -21.22 -12.07 7.47
N PRO A 442 -21.70 -10.82 7.28
CA PRO A 442 -23.04 -10.58 6.77
C PRO A 442 -23.21 -11.06 5.32
N VAL A 443 -22.12 -11.13 4.56
CA VAL A 443 -22.09 -11.65 3.19
C VAL A 443 -20.86 -12.54 3.03
N SER A 444 -21.05 -13.71 2.39
CA SER A 444 -19.96 -14.64 2.05
C SER A 444 -19.96 -14.93 0.54
N PRO A 445 -19.44 -14.03 -0.29
CA PRO A 445 -19.52 -14.12 -1.75
C PRO A 445 -18.92 -15.42 -2.30
N TYR A 446 -17.86 -15.93 -1.69
CA TYR A 446 -17.07 -17.05 -2.20
C TYR A 446 -17.45 -18.42 -1.60
N ALA A 447 -18.35 -18.45 -0.62
CA ALA A 447 -18.81 -19.68 0.04
C ALA A 447 -19.38 -20.74 -0.94
N PRO A 448 -20.16 -20.38 -1.98
CA PRO A 448 -20.60 -21.35 -2.99
C PRO A 448 -19.45 -22.02 -3.75
N ASN A 449 -18.43 -21.25 -4.17
CA ASN A 449 -17.26 -21.81 -4.85
C ASN A 449 -16.43 -22.72 -3.93
N LEU A 450 -16.28 -22.36 -2.65
CA LEU A 450 -15.66 -23.24 -1.66
C LEU A 450 -16.43 -24.58 -1.56
N MET A 451 -17.76 -24.52 -1.50
CA MET A 451 -18.61 -25.72 -1.45
C MET A 451 -18.47 -26.60 -2.70
N GLU A 452 -18.34 -26.01 -3.88
CA GLU A 452 -18.08 -26.75 -5.13
C GLU A 452 -16.74 -27.50 -5.06
N ASN A 453 -15.67 -26.85 -4.60
CA ASN A 453 -14.36 -27.48 -4.44
C ASN A 453 -14.39 -28.58 -3.36
N ILE A 454 -15.09 -28.37 -2.23
CA ILE A 454 -15.31 -29.40 -1.20
C ILE A 454 -16.00 -30.64 -1.80
N ARG A 455 -17.03 -30.45 -2.63
CA ARG A 455 -17.75 -31.55 -3.30
C ARG A 455 -16.90 -32.24 -4.35
N LYS A 456 -16.16 -31.48 -5.17
CA LYS A 456 -15.23 -31.99 -6.19
C LYS A 456 -14.22 -32.97 -5.58
N HIS A 457 -13.64 -32.62 -4.44
CA HIS A 457 -12.67 -33.46 -3.74
C HIS A 457 -13.29 -34.44 -2.73
N LYS A 458 -14.63 -34.47 -2.60
CA LYS A 458 -15.39 -35.37 -1.72
C LYS A 458 -14.94 -35.30 -0.25
N LEU A 459 -14.62 -34.09 0.22
CA LEU A 459 -14.08 -33.88 1.56
C LEU A 459 -15.15 -34.11 2.63
N GLN A 460 -14.75 -34.72 3.74
CA GLN A 460 -15.63 -34.94 4.90
C GLN A 460 -15.18 -34.02 6.03
N ILE A 461 -15.96 -32.97 6.29
CA ILE A 461 -15.53 -31.87 7.15
C ILE A 461 -16.49 -31.76 8.33
N ASP A 462 -15.92 -31.66 9.53
CA ASP A 462 -16.65 -31.36 10.76
C ASP A 462 -16.44 -29.90 11.19
N ARG A 463 -15.22 -29.37 10.99
CA ARG A 463 -14.82 -28.02 11.41
C ARG A 463 -14.05 -27.28 10.32
N ILE A 464 -14.32 -25.98 10.21
CA ILE A 464 -13.55 -25.02 9.41
C ILE A 464 -12.72 -24.18 10.39
N VAL A 465 -11.42 -24.11 10.12
CA VAL A 465 -10.44 -23.28 10.83
C VAL A 465 -10.02 -22.17 9.87
N PRO A 466 -10.78 -21.06 9.82
CA PRO A 466 -10.52 -19.98 8.89
C PRO A 466 -9.29 -19.17 9.35
N LEU A 467 -8.54 -18.62 8.40
CA LEU A 467 -7.42 -17.71 8.69
C LEU A 467 -7.87 -16.27 9.00
N HIS A 468 -9.18 -16.03 8.94
CA HIS A 468 -9.88 -14.84 9.42
C HIS A 468 -11.06 -15.25 10.30
N ALA A 469 -11.47 -14.40 11.24
CA ALA A 469 -12.59 -14.66 12.15
C ALA A 469 -12.42 -15.96 12.99
N THR A 470 -13.51 -16.52 13.53
CA THR A 470 -13.46 -17.60 14.52
C THR A 470 -13.72 -18.98 13.90
N ILE A 471 -13.10 -20.01 14.45
CA ILE A 471 -13.37 -21.43 14.12
C ILE A 471 -14.88 -21.72 14.16
N ALA A 472 -15.38 -22.40 13.13
CA ALA A 472 -16.81 -22.69 12.98
C ALA A 472 -17.07 -24.16 12.60
N PRO A 473 -18.23 -24.73 12.98
CA PRO A 473 -18.66 -26.01 12.45
C PRO A 473 -18.94 -25.92 10.95
N TYR A 474 -18.70 -27.00 10.22
CA TYR A 474 -19.00 -27.08 8.78
C TYR A 474 -20.48 -26.77 8.45
N GLY A 475 -21.38 -27.05 9.40
CA GLY A 475 -22.80 -26.71 9.29
C GLY A 475 -23.10 -25.22 9.09
N ASP A 476 -22.22 -24.32 9.52
CA ASP A 476 -22.42 -22.88 9.31
C ASP A 476 -22.19 -22.47 7.85
N LEU A 477 -21.20 -23.08 7.17
CA LEU A 477 -21.03 -22.92 5.73
C LEU A 477 -22.25 -23.46 4.97
N LEU A 478 -22.79 -24.62 5.38
CA LEU A 478 -23.99 -25.18 4.76
C LEU A 478 -25.20 -24.25 4.84
N LYS A 479 -25.42 -23.59 5.99
CA LYS A 479 -26.50 -22.62 6.17
C LYS A 479 -26.36 -21.44 5.21
N VAL A 480 -25.15 -20.89 5.11
CA VAL A 480 -24.85 -19.74 4.23
C VAL A 480 -25.04 -20.06 2.75
N VAL A 481 -24.65 -21.26 2.32
CA VAL A 481 -24.85 -21.69 0.93
C VAL A 481 -26.33 -21.96 0.63
N ALA A 482 -27.08 -22.54 1.57
CA ALA A 482 -28.50 -22.84 1.39
C ALA A 482 -29.38 -21.58 1.31
N THR A 483 -29.05 -20.52 2.04
CA THR A 483 -29.79 -19.24 1.97
C THR A 483 -29.70 -18.59 0.59
N ARG A 484 -28.61 -18.81 -0.16
CA ARG A 484 -28.43 -18.24 -1.50
C ARG A 484 -29.10 -19.00 -2.64
N THR A 485 -29.47 -20.27 -2.45
CA THR A 485 -30.22 -21.02 -3.47
C THR A 485 -31.71 -20.71 -3.45
N SER A 486 -32.16 -19.86 -2.52
CA SER A 486 -33.57 -19.53 -2.25
C SER A 486 -33.97 -18.13 -2.75
N ASP A 487 -33.00 -17.33 -3.18
CA ASP A 487 -33.13 -16.02 -3.82
C ASP A 487 -32.80 -16.16 -5.31
#